data_AF-A0A967K194-F1
#
_entry.id   AF-A0A967K194-F1
#
_cell.length_a   1.000
_cell.length_b   1.000
_cell.length_c   1.000
_cell.angle_alpha   90.00
_cell.angle_beta   90.00
_cell.angle_gamma   90.00
#
_symmetry.space_group_name_H-M   'P 1'
#
loop_
_entity.id
_entity.type
_entity.pdbx_description
1 polymer ?
#
loop_
_entity_poly.entity_id
_entity_poly.type
_entity_poly.pdbx_seq_one_letter_code
_entity_poly.pdbx_strand_id
1 'polypeptide(L)'
;MAVVLALNILAEDLYFRAWMLPRMAWMGSGAWIANGVLFAFYHTFQLWLLPVLLIASLTFAYVVWHSRSVIPSLALHFVLNFLFSIAGMAALIMGIAT
;
A
#
# COMPACT_ATOMS: atom_id res chain seq x y z
N MET A 1 9.04 -9.20 -14.36
CA MET A 1 8.58 -8.06 -13.53
C MET A 1 7.22 -8.32 -12.87
N ALA A 2 6.17 -8.68 -13.61
CA ALA A 2 4.82 -8.84 -13.06
C ALA A 2 4.70 -9.82 -11.88
N VAL A 3 5.38 -10.98 -11.92
CA VAL A 3 5.37 -11.95 -10.81
C VAL A 3 5.99 -11.37 -9.55
N VAL A 4 7.12 -10.67 -9.67
CA VAL A 4 7.80 -10.03 -8.53
C VAL A 4 6.90 -8.95 -7.92
N LEU A 5 6.26 -8.13 -8.76
CA LEU A 5 5.31 -7.11 -8.31
C LEU A 5 4.12 -7.75 -7.57
N ALA A 6 3.56 -8.83 -8.11
CA ALA A 6 2.45 -9.53 -7.47
C ALA A 6 2.84 -10.14 -6.11
N LEU A 7 4.03 -10.76 -6.02
CA LEU A 7 4.53 -11.32 -4.77
C LEU A 7 4.84 -10.23 -3.74
N ASN A 8 5.37 -9.08 -4.17
CA ASN A 8 5.58 -7.92 -3.30
C ASN A 8 4.24 -7.43 -2.71
N ILE A 9 3.23 -7.18 -3.55
CA ILE A 9 1.91 -6.70 -3.11
C ILE A 9 1.26 -7.69 -2.14
N LEU A 10 1.33 -8.99 -2.45
CA LEU A 10 0.81 -10.04 -1.56
C LEU A 10 1.54 -10.05 -0.23
N ALA A 11 2.87 -10.01 -0.22
CA ALA A 11 3.65 -10.01 1.01
C ALA A 11 3.32 -8.80 1.88
N GLU A 12 3.23 -7.61 1.27
CA GLU A 12 2.90 -6.37 1.95
C GLU A 12 1.51 -6.40 2.59
N ASP A 13 0.48 -6.78 1.84
CA ASP A 13 -0.89 -6.78 2.36
C ASP A 13 -1.12 -7.91 3.38
N LEU A 14 -0.56 -9.09 3.16
CA LEU A 14 -0.64 -10.18 4.13
C LEU A 14 0.08 -9.84 5.43
N TYR A 15 1.27 -9.24 5.36
CA TYR A 15 2.04 -8.89 6.55
C TYR A 15 1.43 -7.70 7.30
N PHE A 16 1.24 -6.56 6.63
CA PHE A 16 0.79 -5.34 7.32
C PHE A 16 -0.70 -5.42 7.69
N ARG A 17 -1.56 -5.90 6.80
CA ARG A 17 -3.01 -5.79 6.98
C ARG A 17 -3.64 -7.06 7.52
N ALA A 18 -3.27 -8.23 6.99
CA ALA A 18 -3.87 -9.48 7.46
C ALA A 18 -3.24 -9.99 8.78
N TRP A 19 -1.93 -9.80 8.97
CA TRP A 19 -1.22 -10.32 10.15
C TRP A 19 -0.96 -9.27 11.24
N MET A 20 -0.40 -8.10 10.90
CA MET A 20 0.02 -7.10 11.88
C MET A 20 -1.15 -6.30 12.44
N LEU A 21 -2.03 -5.75 11.59
CA LEU A 21 -3.15 -4.89 12.02
C LEU A 21 -4.07 -5.54 13.07
N PRO A 22 -4.50 -6.82 12.96
CA PRO A 22 -5.32 -7.45 14.00
C PRO A 22 -4.59 -7.60 15.34
N ARG A 23 -3.26 -7.76 15.33
CA ARG A 23 -2.44 -7.83 16.54
C ARG A 23 -2.28 -6.47 17.22
N MET A 24 -2.52 -5.39 16.49
CA MET A 24 -2.53 -4.03 17.02
C MET A 24 -3.91 -3.64 17.59
N ALA A 25 -4.90 -4.55 17.62
CA ALA A 25 -6.26 -4.23 18.05
C ALA A 25 -6.38 -3.69 19.49
N TRP A 26 -5.39 -3.93 20.35
CA TRP A 26 -5.29 -3.34 21.69
C TRP A 26 -5.20 -1.80 21.67
N MET A 27 -4.81 -1.20 20.53
CA MET A 27 -4.76 0.26 20.32
C MET A 27 -6.13 0.86 19.94
N GLY A 28 -7.19 0.03 19.80
CA GLY A 28 -8.49 0.47 19.32
C GLY A 28 -8.40 1.12 17.93
N SER A 29 -9.06 2.26 17.74
CA SER A 29 -9.00 3.01 16.47
C SER A 29 -7.61 3.54 16.12
N GLY A 30 -6.68 3.64 17.07
CA GLY A 30 -5.28 4.00 16.80
C GLY A 30 -4.53 2.94 15.99
N ALA A 31 -5.02 1.70 15.95
CA ALA A 31 -4.36 0.58 15.28
C ALA A 31 -4.16 0.83 13.78
N TRP A 32 -5.19 1.30 13.08
CA TRP A 32 -5.11 1.53 11.63
C TRP A 32 -4.21 2.71 11.28
N ILE A 33 -4.17 3.75 12.14
CA ILE A 33 -3.28 4.89 11.97
C ILE A 33 -1.82 4.43 12.10
N ALA A 34 -1.50 3.75 13.20
CA ALA A 34 -0.15 3.26 13.43
C ALA A 34 0.30 2.26 12.35
N ASN A 35 -0.61 1.38 11.89
CA ASN A 35 -0.33 0.46 10.80
C ASN A 35 -0.01 1.17 9.48
N GLY A 36 -0.82 2.16 9.09
CA GLY A 36 -0.59 2.96 7.89
C GLY A 36 0.72 3.75 7.95
N VAL A 37 1.02 4.38 9.09
CA VAL A 37 2.28 5.09 9.31
C VAL A 37 3.47 4.14 9.20
N LEU A 38 3.44 2.98 9.90
CA LEU A 38 4.51 1.98 9.81
C LEU A 38 4.74 1.50 8.38
N PHE A 39 3.67 1.30 7.60
CA PHE A 39 3.80 0.94 6.19
C PHE A 39 4.44 2.04 5.34
N ALA A 40 4.09 3.30 5.57
CA ALA A 40 4.71 4.41 4.85
C ALA A 40 6.21 4.51 5.17
N PHE A 41 6.60 4.32 6.43
CA PHE A 41 8.00 4.32 6.84
C PHE A 41 8.76 3.03 6.48
N TYR A 42 8.08 1.93 6.21
CA TYR A 42 8.70 0.76 5.57
C TYR A 42 9.28 1.11 4.19
N HIS A 43 8.73 2.13 3.51
CA HIS A 43 9.21 2.65 2.23
C HIS A 43 10.28 3.75 2.38
N THR A 44 11.16 3.64 3.37
CA THR A 44 12.30 4.57 3.56
C THR A 44 13.25 4.62 2.35
N PHE A 45 13.23 3.60 1.48
CA PHE A 45 13.96 3.60 0.21
C PHE A 45 13.28 4.44 -0.88
N GLN A 46 12.09 4.99 -0.62
CA GLN A 46 11.29 5.85 -1.53
C GLN A 46 10.74 7.08 -0.79
N LEU A 47 11.57 7.74 0.05
CA LEU A 47 11.12 8.87 0.87
C LEU A 47 10.51 10.03 0.08
N TRP A 48 10.86 10.20 -1.20
CA TRP A 48 10.24 11.21 -2.08
C TRP A 48 8.75 10.92 -2.36
N LEU A 49 8.31 9.66 -2.22
CA LEU A 49 6.91 9.26 -2.32
C LEU A 49 6.20 9.26 -0.96
N LEU A 50 6.90 9.54 0.15
CA LEU A 50 6.37 9.38 1.50
C LEU A 50 5.01 10.08 1.71
N PRO A 51 4.76 11.31 1.22
CA PRO A 51 3.45 11.95 1.38
C PRO A 51 2.32 11.15 0.73
N VAL A 52 2.55 10.64 -0.48
CA VAL A 52 1.56 9.84 -1.23
C VAL A 52 1.38 8.47 -0.58
N LEU A 53 2.48 7.83 -0.19
CA LEU A 53 2.46 6.53 0.49
C LEU A 53 1.75 6.60 1.83
N LEU A 54 1.94 7.67 2.60
CA LEU A 54 1.27 7.88 3.88
C LEU A 54 -0.25 8.01 3.70
N ILE A 55 -0.70 8.79 2.72
CA ILE A 55 -2.14 8.93 2.44
C ILE A 55 -2.71 7.57 2.00
N ALA A 56 -2.09 6.93 1.01
CA ALA A 56 -2.55 5.64 0.49
C ALA A 56 -2.57 4.54 1.56
N SER A 57 -1.52 4.45 2.37
CA SER A 57 -1.40 3.42 3.41
C SER A 57 -2.42 3.60 4.53
N LEU A 58 -2.68 4.85 4.94
CA LEU A 58 -3.74 5.17 5.89
C LEU A 58 -5.12 4.81 5.33
N THR A 59 -5.39 5.11 4.06
CA THR A 59 -6.64 4.71 3.40
C THR A 59 -6.80 3.19 3.38
N PHE A 60 -5.77 2.44 3.01
CA PHE A 60 -5.84 0.98 2.98
C PHE A 60 -6.05 0.39 4.38
N ALA A 61 -5.26 0.84 5.37
CA ALA A 61 -5.40 0.39 6.74
C ALA A 61 -6.78 0.71 7.31
N TYR A 62 -7.32 1.91 7.03
CA TYR A 62 -8.68 2.31 7.40
C TYR A 62 -9.73 1.37 6.80
N VAL A 63 -9.65 1.10 5.49
CA VAL A 63 -10.60 0.20 4.80
C VAL A 63 -10.54 -1.20 5.39
N VAL A 64 -9.36 -1.78 5.61
CA VAL A 64 -9.23 -3.12 6.20
C VAL A 64 -9.75 -3.15 7.64
N TRP A 65 -9.45 -2.12 8.44
CA TRP A 65 -9.90 -2.04 9.83
C TRP A 65 -11.43 -2.07 9.96
N HIS A 66 -12.13 -1.36 9.07
CA HIS A 66 -13.59 -1.26 9.10
C HIS A 66 -14.29 -2.40 8.36
N SER A 67 -13.78 -2.82 7.21
CA SER A 67 -14.35 -3.92 6.43
C SER A 67 -14.03 -5.30 7.00
N ARG A 68 -13.01 -5.39 7.88
CA ARG A 68 -12.46 -6.65 8.42
C ARG A 68 -12.02 -7.63 7.33
N SER A 69 -11.69 -7.11 6.15
CA SER A 69 -11.27 -7.88 5.00
C SER A 69 -10.05 -7.25 4.34
N VAL A 70 -9.05 -8.06 4.02
CA VAL A 70 -7.86 -7.60 3.28
C VAL A 70 -8.14 -7.44 1.79
N ILE A 71 -9.21 -8.05 1.28
CA ILE A 71 -9.49 -8.15 -0.16
C ILE A 71 -9.63 -6.78 -0.85
N PRO A 72 -10.34 -5.77 -0.28
CA PRO A 72 -10.44 -4.45 -0.91
C PRO A 72 -9.09 -3.74 -1.02
N SER A 73 -8.25 -3.84 0.03
CA SER A 73 -6.88 -3.31 0.01
C SER A 73 -6.07 -4.01 -1.07
N LEU A 74 -6.09 -5.35 -1.09
CA LEU A 74 -5.31 -6.14 -2.03
C LEU A 74 -5.67 -5.81 -3.49
N ALA A 75 -6.97 -5.80 -3.80
CA ALA A 75 -7.46 -5.47 -5.14
C ALA A 75 -7.02 -4.05 -5.57
N LEU A 76 -7.20 -3.05 -4.71
CA LEU A 76 -6.83 -1.67 -5.01
C LEU A 76 -5.31 -1.51 -5.14
N HIS A 77 -4.53 -2.23 -4.31
CA HIS A 77 -3.08 -2.18 -4.32
C HIS A 77 -2.51 -2.77 -5.61
N PHE A 78 -3.09 -3.87 -6.11
CA PHE A 78 -2.84 -4.39 -7.45
C PHE A 78 -3.18 -3.38 -8.54
N VAL A 79 -4.40 -2.85 -8.54
CA VAL A 79 -4.86 -1.91 -9.57
C VAL A 79 -3.95 -0.69 -9.65
N LEU A 80 -3.64 -0.05 -8.51
CA LEU A 80 -2.80 1.14 -8.49
C LEU A 80 -1.38 0.87 -8.95
N ASN A 81 -0.73 -0.21 -8.49
CA ASN A 81 0.63 -0.52 -8.92
C ASN A 81 0.73 -0.79 -10.42
N PHE A 82 -0.21 -1.55 -10.99
CA PHE A 82 -0.24 -1.81 -12.42
C PHE A 82 -0.57 -0.54 -13.22
N LEU A 83 -1.54 0.26 -12.78
CA LEU A 83 -1.88 1.53 -13.45
C LEU A 83 -0.72 2.52 -13.43
N PHE A 84 -0.07 2.73 -12.28
CA PHE A 84 1.10 3.62 -12.20
C PHE A 84 2.28 3.09 -13.01
N SER A 85 2.50 1.77 -13.04
CA SER A 85 3.55 1.17 -13.87
C SER A 85 3.30 1.42 -15.37
N ILE A 86 2.05 1.23 -15.83
CA ILE A 86 1.67 1.48 -17.23
C ILE A 86 1.77 2.97 -17.55
N ALA A 87 1.24 3.83 -16.69
CA ALA A 87 1.26 5.29 -16.88
C ALA A 87 2.71 5.82 -16.92
N GLY A 88 3.57 5.36 -16.01
CA GLY A 88 4.99 5.71 -16.00
C GLY A 88 5.71 5.25 -17.27
N MET A 89 5.47 4.02 -17.72
CA MET A 89 6.04 3.52 -18.98
C MET A 89 5.56 4.34 -20.19
N ALA A 90 4.26 4.66 -20.25
CA ALA A 90 3.69 5.47 -21.32
C ALA A 90 4.28 6.89 -21.34
N ALA A 91 4.42 7.52 -20.16
CA ALA A 91 5.04 8.85 -20.03
C ALA A 91 6.50 8.86 -20.52
N LEU A 92 7.27 7.80 -20.22
CA LEU A 92 8.63 7.62 -20.71
C LEU A 92 8.66 7.48 -22.24
N ILE A 93 7.80 6.64 -22.83
CA ILE A 93 7.72 6.43 -24.29
C ILE A 93 7.33 7.72 -25.01
N MET A 94 6.41 8.50 -24.44
CA MET A 94 5.96 9.78 -25.01
C MET A 94 6.97 10.93 -24.80
N GLY A 95 8.05 10.72 -24.06
CA GLY A 95 9.06 11.75 -23.77
C GLY A 95 8.55 12.88 -22.87
N ILE A 96 7.49 12.62 -22.09
CA ILE A 96 6.88 13.60 -21.16
C ILE A 96 7.19 13.30 -19.68
N ALA A 97 7.90 12.20 -19.41
CA ALA A 97 8.45 11.93 -18.10
C ALA A 97 9.60 12.91 -17.83
N THR A 98 9.36 13.91 -16.98
CA THR A 98 10.36 14.89 -16.53
C THR A 98 11.20 14.36 -15.38
#